data_AF-A0A2H0INI4-F1
#
_entry.id   AF-A0A2H0INI4-F1
#
_cell.length_a   1.000
_cell.length_b   1.000
_cell.length_c   1.000
_cell.angle_alpha   90.00
_cell.angle_beta   90.00
_cell.angle_gamma   90.00
#
_symmetry.space_group_name_H-M   'P 1'
#
loop_
_entity.id
_entity.type
_entity.pdbx_description
1 polymer ?
#
loop_
_entity_poly.entity_id
_entity_poly.type
_entity_poly.pdbx_seq_one_letter_code
_entity_poly.pdbx_strand_id
1 'polypeptide(L)'
;MKVFIDHGTSEEQVFDVPKGKWEEILLIQPILTTYTAEGVYSSVYKDLEGEVINTSNGFWDVKGDSLYLTENGVETAYHFNWMQGRAEFKGYLDWDSDGVADDLYTGVQIKH
;
A
#
# COMPACT_ATOMS: atom_id res chain seq x y z
N MET A 1 6.92 5.42 -3.74
CA MET A 1 5.44 5.31 -3.66
C MET A 1 4.91 6.66 -4.09
N LYS A 2 3.93 6.69 -5.00
CA LYS A 2 3.30 7.95 -5.45
C LYS A 2 1.81 7.86 -5.21
N VAL A 3 1.25 8.88 -4.55
CA VAL A 3 -0.18 9.10 -4.35
C VAL A 3 -0.56 10.42 -5.04
N PHE A 4 -1.64 10.42 -5.81
CA PHE A 4 -2.21 11.61 -6.44
C PHE A 4 -3.57 11.89 -5.81
N ILE A 5 -3.83 13.15 -5.49
CA ILE A 5 -5.07 13.62 -4.89
C ILE A 5 -5.80 14.52 -5.91
N ASP A 6 -7.04 14.17 -6.27
CA ASP A 6 -7.87 14.96 -7.19
C ASP A 6 -9.00 15.68 -6.44
N HIS A 7 -8.79 16.97 -6.14
CA HIS A 7 -9.79 17.77 -5.41
C HIS A 7 -10.80 18.49 -6.30
N GLY A 8 -10.93 18.17 -7.60
CA GLY A 8 -11.80 18.94 -8.51
C GLY A 8 -11.50 20.44 -8.56
N THR A 9 -10.34 20.84 -8.04
CA THR A 9 -9.78 22.18 -7.94
C THR A 9 -8.32 22.08 -8.41
N SER A 10 -7.79 23.14 -9.01
CA SER A 10 -6.62 23.13 -9.89
C SER A 10 -5.26 22.79 -9.25
N GLU A 11 -5.21 22.17 -8.07
CA GLU A 11 -3.99 21.81 -7.37
C GLU A 11 -4.01 20.32 -7.00
N GLU A 12 -3.59 19.47 -7.94
CA GLU A 12 -3.25 18.08 -7.67
C GLU A 12 -2.11 18.04 -6.62
N GLN A 13 -2.40 17.58 -5.40
CA GLN A 13 -1.36 17.35 -4.40
C GLN A 13 -0.80 15.95 -4.62
N VAL A 14 0.48 15.89 -5.00
CA VAL A 14 1.20 14.63 -5.18
C VAL A 14 2.05 14.36 -3.95
N PHE A 15 1.76 13.27 -3.25
CA PHE A 15 2.63 12.76 -2.21
C PHE A 15 3.54 11.67 -2.79
N ASP A 16 4.83 11.99 -2.95
CA ASP A 16 5.86 11.08 -3.43
C ASP A 16 6.88 10.79 -2.33
N VAL A 17 7.18 9.50 -2.16
CA VAL A 17 8.29 9.03 -1.33
C VAL A 17 9.35 8.45 -2.27
N PRO A 18 10.43 9.20 -2.56
CA PRO A 18 11.50 8.74 -3.42
C PRO A 18 12.21 7.50 -2.88
N LYS A 19 12.80 6.72 -3.79
CA LYS A 19 13.63 5.57 -3.40
C LYS A 19 14.77 6.02 -2.48
N GLY A 20 14.90 5.35 -1.33
CA GLY A 20 15.93 5.66 -0.33
C GLY A 20 15.58 6.83 0.60
N LYS A 21 14.38 7.41 0.50
CA LYS A 21 13.90 8.50 1.36
C LYS A 21 12.76 8.07 2.30
N TRP A 22 12.50 6.76 2.37
CA TRP A 22 11.39 6.19 3.15
C TRP A 22 11.42 6.61 4.62
N GLU A 23 12.51 6.30 5.32
CA GLU A 23 12.67 6.59 6.75
C GLU A 23 12.71 8.09 7.03
N GLU A 24 13.29 8.89 6.13
CA GLU A 24 13.39 10.35 6.27
C GLU A 24 12.02 11.05 6.15
N ILE A 25 11.14 10.55 5.27
CA ILE A 25 9.85 11.18 4.99
C ILE A 25 8.74 10.62 5.88
N LEU A 26 8.71 9.29 6.05
CA LEU A 26 7.63 8.60 6.77
C LEU A 26 7.95 8.35 8.25
N LEU A 27 9.21 8.52 8.66
CA LEU A 27 9.68 8.33 10.04
C LEU A 27 9.37 6.92 10.59
N ILE A 28 9.30 5.94 9.70
CA ILE A 28 9.09 4.52 10.01
C ILE A 28 10.06 3.68 9.18
N GLN A 29 10.38 2.48 9.67
CA GLN A 29 11.11 1.49 8.87
C GLN A 29 10.27 1.01 7.67
N PRO A 30 10.90 0.45 6.62
CA PRO A 30 10.17 -0.20 5.54
C PRO A 30 9.18 -1.25 6.07
N ILE A 31 7.93 -1.17 5.61
CA ILE A 31 6.87 -2.06 6.06
C ILE A 31 7.18 -3.49 5.61
N LEU A 32 7.08 -4.43 6.55
CA LEU A 32 7.24 -5.85 6.26
C LEU A 32 5.86 -6.50 6.16
N THR A 33 5.52 -6.96 4.96
CA THR A 33 4.29 -7.71 4.69
C THR A 33 4.59 -9.17 4.42
N THR A 34 3.89 -10.06 5.12
CA THR A 34 3.93 -11.51 4.91
C THR A 34 2.60 -11.98 4.32
N TYR A 35 2.66 -12.75 3.24
CA TYR A 35 1.52 -13.41 2.61
C TYR A 35 1.63 -14.92 2.80
N THR A 36 0.63 -15.55 3.40
CA THR A 36 0.59 -17.00 3.59
C THR A 36 -0.17 -17.68 2.46
N ALA A 37 0.17 -18.94 2.17
CA ALA A 37 -0.53 -19.74 1.17
C ALA A 37 -2.02 -20.02 1.53
N GLU A 38 -2.40 -19.80 2.78
CA GLU A 38 -3.78 -19.95 3.28
C GLU A 38 -4.63 -18.71 3.01
N GLY A 39 -4.10 -17.69 2.31
CA GLY A 39 -4.84 -16.48 1.98
C GLY A 39 -4.90 -15.46 3.11
N VAL A 40 -3.96 -15.51 4.08
CA VAL A 40 -3.84 -14.51 5.16
C VAL A 40 -2.63 -13.64 4.91
N TYR A 41 -2.76 -12.33 5.15
CA TYR A 41 -1.62 -11.41 5.13
C TYR A 41 -1.48 -10.66 6.46
N SER A 42 -0.25 -10.24 6.74
CA SER A 42 0.10 -9.42 7.91
C SER A 42 1.16 -8.39 7.52
N SER A 43 0.94 -7.13 7.87
CA SER A 43 1.88 -6.02 7.69
C SER A 43 2.28 -5.46 9.05
N VAL A 44 3.59 -5.36 9.31
CA VAL A 44 4.14 -4.81 10.55
C VAL A 44 4.78 -3.46 10.27
N TYR A 45 4.37 -2.45 11.04
CA TYR A 45 4.86 -1.08 10.98
C TYR A 45 5.70 -0.82 12.22
N LYS A 46 6.94 -0.37 12.01
CA LYS A 46 7.88 -0.06 13.09
C LYS A 46 8.36 1.36 12.96
N ASP A 47 8.58 2.03 14.10
CA ASP A 47 9.31 3.28 14.12
C ASP A 47 10.80 3.07 13.76
N LEU A 48 11.58 4.15 13.77
CA LEU A 48 13.01 4.10 13.42
C LEU A 48 13.83 3.32 14.46
N GLU A 49 13.37 3.31 15.71
CA GLU A 49 13.94 2.56 16.83
C GLU A 49 13.63 1.04 16.74
N GLY A 50 12.66 0.65 15.92
CA GLY A 50 12.26 -0.73 15.67
C GLY A 50 11.10 -1.22 16.54
N GLU A 51 10.48 -0.34 17.32
CA GLU A 51 9.28 -0.64 18.10
C GLU A 51 8.06 -0.73 17.19
N VAL A 52 7.21 -1.71 17.45
CA VAL A 52 5.99 -1.91 16.64
C VAL A 52 4.98 -0.84 17.01
N ILE A 53 4.67 0.03 16.05
CA ILE A 53 3.69 1.11 16.23
C ILE A 53 2.32 0.75 15.66
N ASN A 54 2.26 -0.19 14.71
CA ASN A 54 1.00 -0.68 14.15
C ASN A 54 1.16 -2.07 13.51
N THR A 55 0.05 -2.79 13.39
CA THR A 55 -0.06 -4.03 12.62
C THR A 55 -1.37 -4.05 11.85
N SER A 56 -1.30 -4.36 10.56
CA SER A 56 -2.45 -4.61 9.68
C SER A 56 -2.52 -6.11 9.38
N ASN A 57 -3.72 -6.69 9.38
CA ASN A 57 -3.90 -8.12 9.12
C ASN A 57 -5.23 -8.34 8.41
N GLY A 58 -5.25 -9.30 7.50
CA GLY A 58 -6.45 -9.57 6.74
C GLY A 58 -6.32 -10.78 5.83
N PHE A 59 -7.23 -10.85 4.87
CA PHE A 59 -7.23 -11.88 3.85
C PHE A 59 -6.71 -11.31 2.53
N TRP A 60 -6.09 -12.17 1.73
CA TRP A 60 -5.66 -11.82 0.38
C TRP A 60 -6.09 -12.88 -0.62
N ASP A 61 -6.39 -12.44 -1.83
CA ASP A 61 -6.68 -13.30 -2.97
C ASP A 61 -6.24 -12.63 -4.28
N VAL A 62 -5.92 -13.42 -5.30
CA VAL A 62 -5.58 -12.93 -6.64
C VAL A 62 -6.61 -13.44 -7.63
N LYS A 63 -7.33 -12.51 -8.27
CA LYS A 63 -8.33 -12.82 -9.30
C LYS A 63 -7.94 -12.09 -10.58
N GLY A 64 -7.57 -12.84 -11.62
CA GLY A 64 -7.07 -12.28 -12.86
C GLY A 64 -5.72 -11.57 -12.66
N ASP A 65 -5.65 -10.29 -13.00
CA ASP A 65 -4.48 -9.43 -12.87
C ASP A 65 -4.52 -8.55 -11.60
N SER A 66 -5.45 -8.81 -10.70
CA SER A 66 -5.71 -7.97 -9.54
C SER A 66 -5.51 -8.74 -8.22
N LEU A 67 -4.84 -8.10 -7.28
CA LEU A 67 -4.72 -8.51 -5.88
C LEU A 67 -5.82 -7.83 -5.06
N TYR A 68 -6.53 -8.61 -4.27
CA TYR A 68 -7.56 -8.16 -3.34
C TYR A 68 -7.04 -8.33 -1.92
N LEU A 69 -7.10 -7.27 -1.11
CA LEU A 69 -6.80 -7.29 0.31
C LEU A 69 -8.05 -6.93 1.09
N THR A 70 -8.49 -7.81 1.99
CA THR A 70 -9.65 -7.56 2.85
C THR A 70 -9.19 -7.39 4.29
N GLU A 71 -9.39 -6.19 4.84
CA GLU A 71 -9.09 -5.86 6.23
C GLU A 71 -10.34 -5.27 6.90
N ASN A 72 -10.71 -5.78 8.08
CA ASN A 72 -11.85 -5.28 8.86
C ASN A 72 -13.16 -5.15 8.07
N GLY A 73 -13.38 -6.01 7.07
CA GLY A 73 -14.57 -6.00 6.21
C GLY A 73 -14.50 -5.03 5.03
N VAL A 74 -13.41 -4.26 4.89
CA VAL A 74 -13.13 -3.40 3.73
C VAL A 74 -12.23 -4.15 2.77
N GLU A 75 -12.66 -4.29 1.51
CA GLU A 75 -11.87 -4.90 0.44
C GLU A 75 -11.25 -3.80 -0.44
N THR A 76 -9.95 -3.90 -0.67
CA THR A 76 -9.21 -3.03 -1.58
C THR A 76 -8.60 -3.86 -2.70
N ALA A 77 -8.77 -3.40 -3.94
CA ALA A 77 -8.25 -4.07 -5.12
C ALA A 77 -7.11 -3.26 -5.75
N TYR A 78 -6.05 -3.96 -6.12
CA TYR A 78 -4.91 -3.39 -6.83
C TYR A 78 -4.66 -4.18 -8.10
N HIS A 79 -4.49 -3.48 -9.23
CA HIS A 79 -3.80 -4.08 -10.37
C HIS A 79 -2.39 -4.47 -9.94
N PHE A 80 -2.06 -5.74 -10.12
CA PHE A 80 -0.91 -6.37 -9.50
C PHE A 80 0.00 -6.98 -10.57
N ASN A 81 1.28 -6.59 -10.52
CA ASN A 81 2.30 -7.18 -11.37
C ASN A 81 3.46 -7.71 -10.54
N TRP A 82 3.80 -8.98 -10.75
CA TRP A 82 4.93 -9.64 -10.11
C TRP A 82 6.03 -9.94 -11.11
N MET A 83 7.22 -9.37 -10.88
CA MET A 83 8.39 -9.57 -11.72
C MET A 83 9.63 -9.81 -10.86
N GLN A 84 10.11 -11.06 -10.83
CA GLN A 84 11.41 -11.43 -10.26
C GLN A 84 11.70 -10.86 -8.86
N GLY A 85 10.80 -11.06 -7.90
CA GLY A 85 10.98 -10.56 -6.53
C GLY A 85 10.52 -9.11 -6.33
N ARG A 86 9.94 -8.47 -7.33
CA ARG A 86 9.33 -7.15 -7.25
C ARG A 86 7.83 -7.25 -7.50
N ALA A 87 7.04 -6.83 -6.53
CA ALA A 87 5.61 -6.62 -6.65
C ALA A 87 5.34 -5.14 -6.92
N GLU A 88 4.53 -4.85 -7.93
CA GLU A 88 4.02 -3.51 -8.23
C GLU A 88 2.51 -3.50 -8.05
N PHE A 89 2.01 -2.44 -7.42
CA PHE A 89 0.60 -2.26 -7.09
C PHE A 89 0.13 -0.94 -7.66
N LYS A 90 -1.03 -0.93 -8.31
CA LYS A 90 -1.70 0.28 -8.77
C LYS A 90 -3.19 0.17 -8.50
N GLY A 91 -3.78 1.15 -7.83
CA GLY A 91 -5.20 1.15 -7.51
C GLY A 91 -5.70 2.57 -7.26
N TYR A 92 -7.02 2.72 -7.20
CA TYR A 92 -7.66 3.95 -6.75
C TYR A 92 -8.20 3.73 -5.35
N LEU A 93 -7.90 4.64 -4.44
CA LEU A 93 -8.26 4.59 -3.02
C LEU A 93 -9.05 5.86 -2.65
N ASP A 94 -9.79 5.80 -1.55
CA ASP A 94 -10.40 6.96 -0.90
C ASP A 94 -9.45 7.41 0.21
N TRP A 95 -8.41 8.16 -0.15
CA TRP A 95 -7.35 8.57 0.78
C TRP A 95 -7.73 9.86 1.50
N ASP A 96 -8.43 10.77 0.84
CA ASP A 96 -8.93 12.01 1.45
C ASP A 96 -10.22 11.84 2.27
N SER A 97 -10.79 10.63 2.26
CA SER A 97 -11.97 10.22 3.04
C SER A 97 -13.25 10.94 2.64
N ASP A 98 -13.40 11.32 1.37
CA ASP A 98 -14.62 11.90 0.82
C ASP A 98 -15.70 10.86 0.45
N GLY A 99 -15.35 9.57 0.53
CA GLY A 99 -16.22 8.43 0.20
C GLY A 99 -16.09 7.93 -1.24
N VAL A 100 -15.17 8.50 -2.04
CA VAL A 100 -14.92 8.17 -3.43
C VAL A 100 -13.50 7.62 -3.57
N ALA A 101 -13.37 6.47 -4.23
CA ALA A 101 -12.06 5.90 -4.52
C ALA A 101 -11.52 6.45 -5.86
N ASP A 102 -11.00 7.67 -5.86
CA ASP A 102 -10.43 8.34 -7.04
C ASP A 102 -8.96 8.81 -6.84
N ASP A 103 -8.39 8.59 -5.67
CA ASP A 103 -6.97 8.85 -5.41
C ASP A 103 -6.09 7.74 -5.97
N LEU A 104 -5.24 8.08 -6.95
CA LEU A 104 -4.35 7.09 -7.54
C LEU A 104 -3.21 6.72 -6.58
N TYR A 105 -3.18 5.47 -6.15
CA TYR A 105 -2.10 4.86 -5.40
C TYR A 105 -1.18 4.03 -6.29
N THR A 106 0.14 4.19 -6.09
CA THR A 106 1.15 3.28 -6.65
C THR A 106 2.19 2.85 -5.61
N GLY A 107 2.36 1.53 -5.48
CA GLY A 107 3.25 0.89 -4.52
C GLY A 107 4.23 -0.07 -5.17
N VAL A 108 5.38 -0.27 -4.51
CA VAL A 108 6.35 -1.32 -4.88
C VAL A 108 6.78 -2.03 -3.61
N GLN A 109 6.74 -3.37 -3.62
CA GLN A 109 7.33 -4.22 -2.59
C GLN A 109 8.42 -5.09 -3.19
N ILE A 110 9.50 -5.31 -2.44
CA ILE A 110 10.62 -6.16 -2.84
C ILE A 110 10.67 -7.35 -1.89
N LYS A 111 10.74 -8.55 -2.43
CA LYS A 111 10.96 -9.78 -1.67
C LYS A 111 12.42 -9.87 -1.26
N HIS A 112 12.63 -10.04 0.04
CA HIS A 112 13.92 -10.31 0.66
C HIS A 112 14.17 -11.81 0.77
#